data_AF-A0A929WXA7-F1
#
_entry.id   AF-A0A929WXA7-F1
#
_cell.length_a   1.000
_cell.length_b   1.000
_cell.length_c   1.000
_cell.angle_alpha   90.00
_cell.angle_beta   90.00
_cell.angle_gamma   90.00
#
_symmetry.space_group_name_H-M   'P 1'
#
loop_
_entity.id
_entity.type
_entity.pdbx_description
1 polymer ?
#
loop_
_entity_poly.entity_id
_entity_poly.type
_entity_poly.pdbx_seq_one_letter_code
_entity_poly.pdbx_strand_id
1 'polypeptide(L)'
;MLSGCAPAPDPASDGELRVVATTGILADFVRGVAGDRAHVTQMVPNGADPHSWEPSLRTVRDVAYADVAFSNYLMLEEHALIRALDSNLPAGSRSVSVAEEAAKN
;
A
#
# COMPACT_ATOMS: atom_id res chain seq x y z
N MET A 1 -7.48 -33.12 11.49
CA MET A 1 -7.54 -31.76 12.07
C MET A 1 -7.84 -30.79 10.94
N LEU A 2 -9.09 -30.33 10.80
CA LEU A 2 -9.40 -29.19 9.91
C LEU A 2 -9.30 -27.92 10.76
N SER A 3 -8.21 -27.18 10.62
CA SER A 3 -8.07 -25.85 11.20
C SER A 3 -8.69 -24.85 10.23
N GLY A 4 -9.76 -24.19 10.65
CA GLY A 4 -10.52 -23.26 9.82
C GLY A 4 -9.73 -21.99 9.49
N CYS A 5 -9.96 -21.46 8.28
CA CYS A 5 -9.57 -20.11 7.91
C CYS A 5 -10.43 -19.11 8.69
N ALA A 6 -9.98 -18.71 9.88
CA ALA A 6 -10.45 -17.47 10.47
C ALA A 6 -9.78 -16.31 9.72
N PRO A 7 -10.53 -15.33 9.19
CA PRO A 7 -9.93 -14.13 8.64
C PRO A 7 -9.07 -13.48 9.73
N ALA A 8 -7.84 -13.13 9.37
CA ALA A 8 -6.96 -12.41 10.29
C ALA A 8 -7.65 -11.10 10.71
N PRO A 9 -7.48 -10.67 11.98
CA PRO A 9 -8.09 -9.43 12.45
C PRO A 9 -7.74 -8.27 11.53
N ASP A 10 -8.76 -7.52 11.16
CA ASP A 10 -8.67 -6.37 10.29
C ASP A 10 -8.05 -5.21 11.07
N PRO A 11 -6.90 -4.67 10.65
CA PRO A 11 -6.23 -3.63 11.41
C PRO A 11 -6.90 -2.25 11.28
N ALA A 12 -7.83 -2.08 10.34
CA ALA A 12 -8.64 -0.87 10.20
C ALA A 12 -9.95 -0.98 11.01
N SER A 13 -10.31 0.08 11.74
CA SER A 13 -11.60 0.14 12.42
C SER A 13 -12.76 0.37 11.45
N ASP A 14 -13.99 0.03 11.87
CA ASP A 14 -15.20 0.26 11.06
C ASP A 14 -15.32 1.75 10.68
N GLY A 15 -15.03 2.07 9.41
CA GLY A 15 -15.14 3.41 8.84
C GLY A 15 -13.82 4.11 8.50
N GLU A 16 -12.66 3.55 8.85
CA GLU A 16 -11.35 4.08 8.41
C GLU A 16 -10.98 3.60 7.02
N LEU A 17 -10.39 4.50 6.21
CA LEU A 17 -9.85 4.13 4.90
C LEU A 17 -8.60 3.28 5.04
N ARG A 18 -8.52 2.20 4.26
CA ARG A 18 -7.31 1.38 4.15
C ARG A 18 -6.43 1.94 3.06
N VAL A 19 -5.27 2.44 3.47
CA VAL A 19 -4.34 3.07 2.55
C VAL A 19 -3.04 2.30 2.54
N VAL A 20 -2.58 1.96 1.34
CA VAL A 20 -1.25 1.40 1.14
C VAL A 20 -0.35 2.43 0.48
N ALA A 21 0.87 2.57 0.98
CA ALA A 21 1.91 3.36 0.36
C ALA A 21 3.13 2.47 0.06
N THR A 22 3.76 2.66 -1.09
CA THR A 22 4.89 1.83 -1.51
C THR A 22 6.11 1.97 -0.58
N THR A 23 6.43 3.18 -0.15
CA THR A 23 7.61 3.50 0.68
C THR A 23 7.22 4.21 1.98
N GLY A 24 8.11 4.15 2.98
CA GLY A 24 7.91 4.84 4.26
C GLY A 24 7.71 6.35 4.13
N ILE A 25 8.41 7.01 3.20
CA ILE A 25 8.28 8.45 2.95
C ILE A 25 6.84 8.82 2.56
N LEU A 26 6.26 8.09 1.61
CA LEU A 26 4.87 8.29 1.19
C LEU A 26 3.90 7.94 2.31
N ALA A 27 4.16 6.86 3.04
CA ALA A 27 3.32 6.47 4.17
C ALA A 27 3.26 7.56 5.24
N ASP A 28 4.39 8.19 5.57
CA ASP A 28 4.46 9.24 6.57
C ASP A 28 3.75 10.53 6.11
N PHE A 29 3.90 10.89 4.84
CA PHE A 29 3.14 12.01 4.26
C PHE A 29 1.63 11.77 4.35
N VAL A 30 1.19 10.58 3.94
CA VAL A 30 -0.23 10.20 3.99
C VAL A 30 -0.74 10.21 5.43
N ARG A 31 0.01 9.65 6.39
CA ARG A 31 -0.37 9.68 7.82
C ARG A 31 -0.53 11.11 8.34
N GLY A 32 0.39 12.00 7.98
CA GLY A 32 0.34 13.41 8.37
C GLY A 32 -0.91 14.14 7.86
N VAL A 33 -1.40 13.78 6.68
CA VAL A 33 -2.61 14.38 6.08
C VAL A 33 -3.90 13.69 6.54
N ALA A 34 -3.88 12.37 6.64
CA ALA A 34 -5.06 11.57 6.94
C ALA A 34 -5.46 11.67 8.44
N GLY A 35 -4.47 11.70 9.34
CA GLY A 35 -4.71 11.56 10.78
C GLY A 35 -5.41 10.24 11.09
N ASP A 36 -6.38 10.26 12.01
CA ASP A 36 -7.12 9.08 12.47
C ASP A 36 -8.25 8.64 11.50
N ARG A 37 -8.24 9.11 10.25
CA ARG A 37 -9.26 8.77 9.25
C ARG A 37 -8.85 7.61 8.34
N ALA A 38 -7.59 7.21 8.41
CA ALA A 38 -7.05 6.17 7.57
C ALA A 38 -6.03 5.30 8.30
N HIS A 39 -6.12 4.00 8.05
CA HIS A 39 -5.11 3.04 8.42
C HIS A 39 -4.07 2.93 7.30
N VAL A 40 -2.87 3.48 7.52
CA VAL A 40 -1.82 3.57 6.50
C VAL A 40 -0.76 2.48 6.69
N THR A 41 -0.71 1.55 5.75
CA THR A 41 0.30 0.48 5.67
C THR A 41 1.38 0.84 4.64
N GLN A 42 2.65 0.65 4.98
CA GLN A 42 3.75 0.77 4.03
C GLN A 42 4.13 -0.61 3.48
N MET A 43 4.43 -0.71 2.18
CA MET A 43 4.83 -1.98 1.56
C MET A 43 6.27 -2.33 1.89
N VAL A 44 7.21 -1.44 1.56
CA VAL A 44 8.64 -1.63 1.84
C VAL A 44 8.91 -1.26 3.31
N PRO A 45 9.40 -2.20 4.14
CA PRO A 45 9.69 -1.91 5.55
C PRO A 45 10.85 -0.93 5.72
N ASN A 46 10.87 -0.23 6.86
CA ASN A 46 11.99 0.61 7.25
C ASN A 46 13.31 -0.16 7.23
N GLY A 47 14.32 0.38 6.54
CA GLY A 47 15.65 -0.21 6.43
C GLY A 47 15.79 -1.29 5.34
N ALA A 48 14.70 -1.67 4.66
CA ALA A 48 14.78 -2.48 3.45
C ALA A 48 15.09 -1.58 2.24
N ASP A 49 15.82 -2.12 1.27
CA ASP A 49 16.09 -1.46 0.00
C ASP A 49 14.92 -1.70 -0.98
N PRO A 50 14.19 -0.66 -1.41
CA PRO A 50 13.07 -0.79 -2.34
C PRO A 50 13.42 -1.43 -3.69
N HIS A 51 14.69 -1.41 -4.09
CA HIS A 51 15.18 -1.93 -5.38
C HIS A 51 15.46 -3.44 -5.37
N SER A 52 15.61 -4.04 -4.20
CA SER A 52 15.92 -5.47 -4.04
C SER A 52 14.89 -6.21 -3.18
N TRP A 53 13.89 -5.49 -2.67
CA TRP A 53 12.86 -6.04 -1.80
C TRP A 53 11.76 -6.75 -2.57
N GLU A 54 11.31 -7.90 -2.02
CA GLU A 54 10.25 -8.72 -2.61
C GLU A 54 8.99 -8.75 -1.70
N PRO A 55 7.79 -8.55 -2.27
CA PRO A 55 6.54 -8.56 -1.53
C PRO A 55 6.25 -9.88 -0.81
N SER A 56 5.93 -9.77 0.48
CA SER A 56 5.42 -10.91 1.25
C SER A 56 3.95 -11.17 0.96
N LEU A 57 3.45 -12.38 1.30
CA LEU A 57 2.02 -12.69 1.23
C LEU A 57 1.16 -11.73 2.07
N ARG A 58 1.69 -11.26 3.22
CA ARG A 58 1.01 -10.26 4.04
C ARG A 58 0.89 -8.94 3.28
N THR A 59 1.96 -8.47 2.64
CA THR A 59 1.94 -7.25 1.83
C THR A 59 0.94 -7.35 0.69
N VAL A 60 0.94 -8.48 -0.04
CA VAL A 60 -0.01 -8.73 -1.13
C VAL A 60 -1.45 -8.66 -0.62
N ARG A 61 -1.72 -9.28 0.53
CA ARG A 61 -3.02 -9.23 1.18
C ARG A 61 -3.40 -7.78 1.56
N ASP A 62 -2.48 -7.02 2.13
CA ASP A 62 -2.75 -5.64 2.54
C ASP A 62 -3.08 -4.74 1.33
N VAL A 63 -2.44 -4.98 0.17
CA VAL A 63 -2.83 -4.35 -1.11
C VAL A 63 -4.22 -4.78 -1.56
N ALA A 64 -4.53 -6.08 -1.47
CA ALA A 64 -5.81 -6.63 -1.91
C ALA A 64 -7.02 -6.12 -1.09
N TYR A 65 -6.78 -5.56 0.09
CA TYR A 65 -7.80 -4.92 0.91
C TYR A 65 -7.71 -3.39 0.92
N ALA A 66 -6.82 -2.79 0.13
CA ALA A 66 -6.65 -1.34 0.13
C ALA A 66 -7.77 -0.62 -0.64
N ASP A 67 -8.28 0.47 -0.06
CA ASP A 67 -9.20 1.39 -0.72
C ASP A 67 -8.44 2.40 -1.60
N VAL A 68 -7.23 2.77 -1.17
CA VAL A 68 -6.36 3.73 -1.86
C VAL A 68 -4.91 3.25 -1.82
N ALA A 69 -4.20 3.41 -2.94
CA ALA A 69 -2.78 3.16 -3.06
C ALA A 69 -2.02 4.45 -3.42
N PHE A 70 -0.89 4.70 -2.77
CA PHE A 70 0.04 5.78 -3.11
C PHE A 70 1.38 5.19 -3.54
N SER A 71 1.83 5.58 -4.73
CA SER A 71 3.12 5.21 -5.30
C SER A 71 3.85 6.45 -5.79
N ASN A 72 5.17 6.38 -5.89
CA ASN A 72 5.94 7.49 -6.44
C ASN A 72 5.92 7.45 -7.99
N TYR A 73 6.00 6.25 -8.59
CA TYR A 73 5.90 5.96 -10.02
C TYR A 73 6.63 6.96 -10.95
N LEU A 74 7.91 6.70 -11.25
CA LEU A 74 8.76 7.34 -12.28
C LEU A 74 10.13 6.63 -12.35
N MET A 75 10.15 5.30 -12.55
CA MET A 75 11.38 4.45 -12.51
C MET A 75 12.18 4.47 -11.19
N LEU A 76 11.60 4.92 -10.07
CA LEU A 76 12.23 4.90 -8.74
C LEU A 76 11.81 3.69 -7.89
N GLU A 77 10.75 2.98 -8.28
CA GLU A 77 10.26 1.79 -7.59
C GLU A 77 10.62 0.53 -8.39
N GLU A 78 10.99 -0.55 -7.70
CA GLU A 78 11.31 -1.82 -8.34
C GLU A 78 10.09 -2.40 -9.07
N HIS A 79 10.32 -3.07 -10.20
CA HIS A 79 9.24 -3.60 -11.02
C HIS A 79 8.39 -4.63 -10.26
N ALA A 80 9.00 -5.40 -9.36
CA ALA A 80 8.30 -6.37 -8.53
C ALA A 80 7.30 -5.69 -7.58
N LEU A 81 7.67 -4.54 -7.01
CA LEU A 81 6.83 -3.76 -6.09
C LEU A 81 5.59 -3.24 -6.81
N ILE A 82 5.81 -2.63 -7.98
CA ILE A 82 4.75 -2.10 -8.83
C ILE A 82 3.80 -3.20 -9.31
N ARG A 83 4.34 -4.31 -9.82
CA ARG A 83 3.50 -5.44 -10.25
C ARG A 83 2.64 -5.99 -9.12
N ALA A 84 3.20 -6.10 -7.91
CA ALA A 84 2.44 -6.58 -6.77
C ALA A 84 1.37 -5.60 -6.33
N LEU A 85 1.59 -4.29 -6.48
CA LEU A 85 0.56 -3.29 -6.28
C LEU A 85 -0.56 -3.44 -7.32
N ASP A 86 -0.23 -3.32 -8.60
CA ASP A 86 -1.22 -3.28 -9.69
C ASP A 86 -2.02 -4.57 -9.84
N SER A 87 -1.37 -5.72 -9.64
CA SER A 87 -2.04 -7.03 -9.84
C SER A 87 -3.01 -7.38 -8.72
N ASN A 88 -2.89 -6.75 -7.55
CA ASN A 88 -3.67 -7.10 -6.37
C ASN A 88 -4.61 -5.98 -5.93
N LEU A 89 -4.44 -4.76 -6.44
CA LEU A 89 -5.31 -3.65 -6.08
C LEU A 89 -6.75 -3.90 -6.61
N PRO A 90 -7.79 -3.78 -5.77
CA PRO A 90 -9.16 -4.05 -6.19
C PRO A 90 -9.64 -3.15 -7.34
N ALA A 91 -10.50 -3.71 -8.21
CA ALA A 91 -11.15 -2.97 -9.29
C ALA A 91 -12.18 -1.98 -8.71
N GLY A 92 -11.71 -0.77 -8.40
CA GLY A 92 -12.51 0.28 -7.74
C GLY A 92 -11.70 1.13 -6.77
N SER A 93 -10.54 0.62 -6.33
CA SER A 93 -9.61 1.36 -5.47
C SER A 93 -8.91 2.46 -6.25
N ARG A 94 -8.58 3.55 -5.56
CA ARG A 94 -7.91 4.71 -6.18
C ARG A 94 -6.39 4.54 -6.09
N SER A 95 -5.70 4.44 -7.22
CA SER A 95 -4.24 4.51 -7.28
C SER A 95 -3.79 5.94 -7.57
N VAL A 96 -2.88 6.48 -6.76
CA VAL A 96 -2.32 7.83 -6.89
C VAL A 96 -0.82 7.72 -7.09
N SER A 97 -0.37 8.03 -8.31
CA SER A 97 1.04 8.23 -8.63
C SER A 97 1.43 9.67 -8.33
N VAL A 98 2.19 9.88 -7.25
CA VAL A 98 2.52 11.22 -6.76
C VAL A 98 3.36 12.00 -7.77
N ALA A 99 4.33 11.37 -8.42
CA ALA A 99 5.21 12.09 -9.34
C ALA A 99 4.52 12.44 -10.67
N GLU A 100 3.67 11.56 -11.20
CA GLU A 100 2.90 11.85 -12.41
C GLU A 100 1.82 12.90 -12.17
N GLU A 101 1.14 12.86 -11.01
CA GLU A 101 0.13 13.85 -10.66
C GLU A 101 0.74 15.24 -10.37
N ALA A 102 1.93 15.29 -9.78
CA ALA A 102 2.64 16.56 -9.57
C ALA A 102 3.08 17.23 -10.88
N ALA A 103 3.40 16.45 -11.92
CA ALA A 103 3.83 16.98 -13.22
C ALA A 103 2.69 17.52 -14.11
N LYS A 104 1.43 17.28 -13.73
CA LYS A 104 0.25 17.74 -14.47
C LYS A 104 -0.23 19.14 -14.05
N ASN A 105 0.36 19.72 -13.01
CA ASN A 105 0.07 21.06 -12.47
C ASN A 105 1.25 22.02 -12.73
#